data_AF-A0A2S0JR78-F1
#
_entry.id   AF-A0A2S0JR78-F1
#
_cell.length_a   1.000
_cell.length_b   1.000
_cell.length_c   1.000
_cell.angle_alpha   90.00
_cell.angle_beta   90.00
_cell.angle_gamma   90.00
#
_symmetry.space_group_name_H-M   'P 1'
#
loop_
_entity.id
_entity.type
_entity.pdbx_description
1 polymer ?
#
loop_
_entity_poly.entity_id
_entity_poly.type
_entity_poly.pdbx_seq_one_letter_code
_entity_poly.pdbx_strand_id
1 'polypeptide(L)'
;MKICRLCKHPNPEENKYCEKCKLSFKDMAVRKRYYNEKDDPLTNIKTNEMERHKKTTNGSKILSFFGGILVILIVLSFPIGGYIYLNKDVDTYNEAVKLWNEGEIEEAFKVAKKIPENSRQYKKAQKLIKDADDHLLYNRAVELWNEDKIEEAFEVAKKISKDSGQYKKAQKLIKDAEDYLIYNKAVILWNDGNYEEAVKIFESLTEGSVYYQQAQKILGNM
;
A
#
# COMPACT_ATOMS: atom_id res chain seq x y z
N MET A 1 27.70 -14.78 -12.92
CA MET A 1 28.38 -13.46 -12.92
C MET A 1 27.40 -12.36 -12.56
N LYS A 2 27.55 -11.70 -11.40
CA LYS A 2 26.68 -10.58 -11.01
C LYS A 2 27.27 -9.29 -11.56
N ILE A 3 26.47 -8.48 -12.23
CA ILE A 3 26.88 -7.17 -12.72
C ILE A 3 26.51 -6.12 -11.66
N CYS A 4 27.46 -5.25 -11.33
CA CYS A 4 27.23 -4.04 -10.55
C CYS A 4 26.15 -3.20 -11.24
N ARG A 5 24.98 -3.01 -10.64
CA ARG A 5 23.85 -2.33 -11.30
C ARG A 5 24.09 -0.83 -11.52
N LEU A 6 24.86 -0.18 -10.64
CA LEU A 6 25.18 1.25 -10.74
C LEU A 6 26.18 1.56 -11.86
N CYS A 7 27.17 0.68 -12.05
CA CYS A 7 28.33 0.93 -12.90
C CYS A 7 28.44 -0.01 -14.09
N LYS A 8 27.49 -0.95 -14.21
CA LYS A 8 27.43 -2.04 -15.20
C LYS A 8 28.71 -2.89 -15.33
N HIS A 9 29.61 -2.87 -14.33
CA HIS A 9 30.83 -3.68 -14.35
C HIS A 9 30.57 -5.12 -13.86
N PRO A 10 31.18 -6.12 -14.52
CA PRO A 10 31.26 -7.49 -13.99
C PRO A 10 31.84 -7.51 -12.58
N ASN A 11 31.15 -8.13 -11.62
CA ASN A 11 31.71 -8.40 -10.30
C ASN A 11 32.23 -9.85 -10.25
N PRO A 12 33.50 -10.11 -9.89
CA PRO A 12 33.94 -11.45 -9.52
C PRO A 12 33.07 -11.97 -8.37
N GLU A 13 32.60 -13.21 -8.46
CA GLU A 13 31.49 -13.75 -7.66
C GLU A 13 31.72 -13.79 -6.13
N GLU A 14 32.91 -13.41 -5.67
CA GLU A 14 33.30 -13.42 -4.26
C GLU A 14 33.39 -12.03 -3.59
N ASN A 15 33.39 -10.92 -4.35
CA ASN A 15 33.58 -9.60 -3.74
C ASN A 15 32.26 -8.97 -3.25
N LYS A 16 32.18 -8.72 -1.94
CA LYS A 16 31.05 -8.03 -1.25
C LYS A 16 30.95 -6.54 -1.58
N TYR A 17 31.88 -6.01 -2.38
CA TYR A 17 32.02 -4.60 -2.74
C TYR A 17 32.32 -4.45 -4.23
N CYS A 18 31.74 -3.45 -4.88
CA CYS A 18 32.13 -3.05 -6.23
C CYS A 18 33.43 -2.24 -6.13
N GLU A 19 34.56 -2.73 -6.66
CA GLU A 19 35.84 -1.99 -6.62
C GLU A 19 35.74 -0.62 -7.30
N LYS A 20 34.96 -0.52 -8.39
CA LYS A 20 34.80 0.73 -9.14
C LYS A 20 33.94 1.76 -8.40
N CYS A 21 32.99 1.30 -7.60
CA CYS A 21 31.99 2.14 -6.92
C CYS A 21 32.30 2.34 -5.43
N LYS A 22 33.21 1.55 -4.86
CA LYS A 22 33.47 1.37 -3.43
C LYS A 22 32.22 1.15 -2.55
N LEU A 23 31.08 0.75 -3.13
CA LEU A 23 29.82 0.49 -2.43
C LEU A 23 29.68 -1.01 -2.10
N SER A 24 29.22 -1.31 -0.87
CA SER A 24 29.00 -2.68 -0.45
C SER A 24 27.62 -3.20 -0.88
N PHE A 25 27.53 -4.47 -1.25
CA PHE A 25 26.25 -5.13 -1.53
C PHE A 25 25.31 -5.14 -0.31
N LYS A 26 25.84 -4.96 0.92
CA LYS A 26 25.02 -4.81 2.13
C LYS A 26 24.22 -3.51 2.12
N ASP A 27 24.77 -2.43 1.57
CA ASP A 27 24.07 -1.14 1.47
C ASP A 27 22.90 -1.23 0.47
N MET A 28 23.06 -2.03 -0.59
CA MET A 28 21.95 -2.41 -1.49
C MET A 28 20.92 -3.34 -0.82
N ALA A 29 21.33 -4.16 0.15
CA ALA A 29 20.45 -5.07 0.88
C ALA A 29 19.64 -4.39 2.01
N VAL A 30 20.04 -3.19 2.48
CA VAL A 30 19.23 -2.37 3.41
C VAL A 30 17.86 -2.08 2.79
N ARG A 31 17.80 -1.91 1.47
CA ARG A 31 16.59 -1.60 0.71
C ARG A 31 15.46 -2.62 0.88
N LYS A 32 15.77 -3.92 0.90
CA LYS A 32 14.78 -5.01 1.04
C LYS A 32 14.10 -5.06 2.41
N ARG A 33 14.67 -4.43 3.45
CA ARG A 33 14.10 -4.52 4.81
C ARG A 33 13.09 -3.43 5.13
N TYR A 34 13.13 -2.31 4.41
CA TYR A 34 12.38 -1.10 4.80
C TYR A 34 10.88 -1.16 4.51
N TYR A 35 10.46 -2.00 3.56
CA TYR A 35 9.08 -2.18 3.14
C TYR A 35 8.61 -3.64 3.21
N ASN A 36 9.32 -4.49 3.97
CA ASN A 36 8.88 -5.88 4.16
C ASN A 36 7.59 -5.91 5.00
N GLU A 37 6.66 -6.74 4.53
CA GLU A 37 5.29 -7.06 4.96
C GLU A 37 5.02 -7.18 6.48
N LYS A 38 6.05 -7.29 7.33
CA LYS A 38 5.88 -7.46 8.79
C LYS A 38 5.43 -6.19 9.54
N ASP A 39 5.54 -5.03 8.90
CA ASP A 39 5.03 -3.76 9.43
C ASP A 39 3.65 -3.38 8.87
N ASP A 40 2.94 -4.33 8.23
CA ASP A 40 1.61 -4.12 7.68
C ASP A 40 0.55 -3.92 8.79
N PRO A 41 -0.16 -2.78 8.83
CA PRO A 41 -1.25 -2.56 9.76
C PRO A 41 -2.43 -3.55 9.58
N LEU A 42 -2.58 -4.29 8.48
CA LEU A 42 -3.59 -5.36 8.38
C LEU A 42 -3.35 -6.46 9.44
N THR A 43 -2.09 -6.77 9.76
CA THR A 43 -1.76 -7.66 10.89
C THR A 43 -2.05 -7.05 12.26
N ASN A 44 -1.92 -5.71 12.41
CA ASN A 44 -2.23 -5.00 13.66
C ASN A 44 -3.73 -4.65 13.84
N ILE A 45 -4.50 -4.56 12.76
CA ILE A 45 -5.97 -4.44 12.81
C ILE A 45 -6.57 -5.78 13.24
N LYS A 46 -6.05 -6.91 12.72
CA LYS A 46 -6.41 -8.28 13.16
C LYS A 46 -6.24 -8.48 14.67
N THR A 47 -5.17 -7.98 15.28
CA THR A 47 -4.95 -8.11 16.74
C THR A 47 -5.84 -7.17 17.57
N ASN A 48 -6.04 -5.92 17.15
CA ASN A 48 -6.80 -4.94 17.93
C ASN A 48 -8.34 -5.10 17.86
N GLU A 49 -8.88 -5.73 16.83
CA GLU A 49 -10.33 -6.00 16.71
C GLU A 49 -10.76 -7.34 17.34
N MET A 50 -9.89 -8.36 17.31
CA MET A 50 -10.14 -9.62 18.03
C MET A 50 -10.21 -9.42 19.55
N GLU A 51 -9.46 -8.47 20.11
CA GLU A 51 -9.53 -8.15 21.55
C GLU A 51 -10.80 -7.38 21.95
N ARG A 52 -11.39 -6.58 21.05
CA ARG A 52 -12.65 -5.86 21.33
C ARG A 52 -13.87 -6.78 21.27
N HIS A 53 -13.89 -7.78 20.39
CA HIS A 53 -15.02 -8.70 20.27
C HIS A 53 -15.08 -9.78 21.38
N LYS A 54 -13.98 -10.05 22.08
CA LYS A 54 -13.98 -10.92 23.26
C LYS A 54 -14.66 -10.30 24.50
N LYS A 55 -14.89 -8.98 24.54
CA LYS A 55 -15.50 -8.29 25.70
C LYS A 55 -17.03 -8.09 25.60
N THR A 56 -17.66 -8.32 24.45
CA THR A 56 -19.10 -8.05 24.26
C THR A 56 -19.97 -9.29 24.06
N THR A 57 -19.42 -10.50 24.16
CA THR A 57 -20.19 -11.76 24.11
C THR A 57 -20.33 -12.38 25.50
N ASN A 58 -20.93 -11.65 26.43
CA ASN A 58 -21.53 -12.22 27.65
C ASN A 58 -22.81 -11.46 27.95
N GLY A 59 -23.96 -12.02 27.55
CA GLY A 59 -25.27 -11.44 27.88
C GLY A 59 -26.41 -11.75 26.92
N SER A 60 -26.56 -13.00 26.47
CA SER A 60 -27.79 -13.46 25.82
C SER A 60 -28.93 -13.57 26.84
N LYS A 61 -29.96 -12.74 26.72
CA LYS A 61 -31.36 -13.06 27.10
C LYS A 61 -32.30 -12.32 26.15
N ILE A 62 -32.68 -12.97 25.04
CA ILE A 62 -33.83 -12.54 24.22
C ILE A 62 -35.09 -13.06 24.90
N LEU A 63 -35.91 -12.13 25.38
CA LEU A 63 -37.19 -12.37 26.02
C LEU A 63 -38.25 -12.55 24.93
N SER A 64 -38.91 -13.71 24.93
CA SER A 64 -40.12 -14.00 24.16
C SER A 64 -41.29 -13.15 24.66
N PHE A 65 -41.94 -12.39 23.78
CA PHE A 65 -43.27 -11.85 24.03
C PHE A 65 -44.19 -12.11 22.83
N PHE A 66 -45.08 -13.08 23.02
CA PHE A 66 -46.30 -13.24 22.26
C PHE A 66 -47.27 -12.11 22.65
N GLY A 67 -47.84 -11.41 21.67
CA GLY A 67 -48.84 -10.37 21.91
C GLY A 67 -49.40 -9.85 20.60
N GLY A 68 -50.57 -10.33 20.23
CA GLY A 68 -51.18 -10.20 18.91
C GLY A 68 -51.22 -8.79 18.31
N ILE A 69 -50.79 -8.72 17.05
CA ILE A 69 -51.24 -7.69 16.11
C ILE A 69 -51.80 -8.44 14.91
N LEU A 70 -53.12 -8.29 14.75
CA LEU A 70 -53.91 -8.71 13.61
C LEU A 70 -53.39 -7.97 12.37
N VAL A 71 -52.55 -8.62 11.57
CA VAL A 71 -52.15 -8.09 10.26
C VAL A 71 -53.35 -8.21 9.32
N ILE A 72 -53.98 -7.07 9.08
CA ILE A 72 -54.95 -6.90 8.00
C ILE A 72 -54.21 -7.17 6.68
N LEU A 73 -54.54 -8.30 6.05
CA LEU A 73 -54.16 -8.64 4.69
C LEU A 73 -54.84 -7.68 3.71
N ILE A 74 -54.27 -6.49 3.54
CA ILE A 74 -54.55 -5.70 2.35
C ILE A 74 -53.73 -6.32 1.22
N VAL A 75 -54.38 -7.24 0.50
CA VAL A 75 -53.89 -7.77 -0.79
C VAL A 75 -54.01 -6.63 -1.81
N LEU A 76 -53.07 -5.70 -1.78
CA LEU A 76 -52.80 -4.85 -2.93
C LEU A 76 -51.97 -5.71 -3.89
N SER A 77 -52.60 -6.15 -4.96
CA SER A 77 -52.03 -6.87 -6.10
C SER A 77 -51.02 -5.99 -6.85
N PHE A 78 -49.90 -5.65 -6.22
CA PHE A 78 -48.76 -5.03 -6.87
C PHE A 78 -47.83 -6.13 -7.41
N PRO A 79 -47.31 -5.99 -8.64
CA PRO A 79 -46.44 -6.99 -9.23
C PRO A 79 -45.18 -7.19 -8.36
N ILE A 80 -45.05 -8.39 -7.81
CA ILE A 80 -44.05 -8.82 -6.80
C ILE A 80 -42.60 -8.82 -7.37
N GLY A 81 -42.41 -8.47 -8.64
CA GLY A 81 -41.09 -8.49 -9.30
C GLY A 81 -40.06 -7.48 -8.76
N GLY A 82 -40.47 -6.46 -7.99
CA GLY A 82 -39.56 -5.40 -7.53
C GLY A 82 -38.76 -5.70 -6.25
N TYR A 83 -39.25 -6.55 -5.35
CA TYR A 83 -38.66 -6.70 -4.01
C TYR A 83 -37.48 -7.67 -3.95
N ILE A 84 -37.38 -8.62 -4.89
CA ILE A 84 -36.33 -9.66 -4.86
C ILE A 84 -34.96 -9.09 -5.27
N TYR A 85 -34.91 -8.06 -6.11
CA TYR A 85 -33.65 -7.49 -6.61
C TYR A 85 -32.87 -6.69 -5.57
N LEU A 86 -33.53 -6.15 -4.55
CA LEU A 86 -32.88 -5.26 -3.58
C LEU A 86 -31.97 -5.99 -2.59
N ASN A 87 -32.22 -7.28 -2.31
CA ASN A 87 -31.41 -8.05 -1.35
C ASN A 87 -30.08 -8.51 -1.96
N LYS A 88 -30.06 -8.86 -3.25
CA LYS A 88 -28.84 -9.36 -3.92
C LYS A 88 -27.68 -8.37 -3.87
N ASP A 89 -27.95 -7.08 -4.07
CA ASP A 89 -26.91 -6.05 -4.03
C ASP A 89 -26.38 -5.81 -2.62
N VAL A 90 -27.24 -5.95 -1.60
CA VAL A 90 -26.84 -5.87 -0.18
C VAL A 90 -25.89 -7.02 0.14
N ASP A 91 -26.25 -8.24 -0.24
CA ASP A 91 -25.41 -9.43 -0.02
C ASP A 91 -24.07 -9.30 -0.75
N THR A 92 -24.09 -8.84 -2.01
CA THR A 92 -22.88 -8.60 -2.81
C THR A 92 -21.98 -7.54 -2.16
N TYR A 93 -22.56 -6.46 -1.62
CA TYR A 93 -21.80 -5.44 -0.89
C TYR A 93 -21.19 -6.00 0.40
N ASN A 94 -21.96 -6.76 1.17
CA ASN A 94 -21.49 -7.38 2.41
C ASN A 94 -20.37 -8.39 2.15
N GLU A 95 -20.44 -9.15 1.07
CA GLU A 95 -19.37 -10.04 0.61
C GLU A 95 -18.09 -9.25 0.28
N ALA A 96 -18.20 -8.15 -0.46
CA ALA A 96 -17.04 -7.30 -0.75
C ALA A 96 -16.40 -6.73 0.53
N VAL A 97 -17.21 -6.28 1.49
CA VAL A 97 -16.72 -5.79 2.78
C VAL A 97 -16.06 -6.91 3.59
N LYS A 98 -16.61 -8.12 3.55
CA LYS A 98 -16.02 -9.29 4.21
C LYS A 98 -14.62 -9.60 3.65
N LEU A 99 -14.50 -9.69 2.32
CA LEU A 99 -13.23 -9.93 1.62
C LEU A 99 -12.20 -8.84 1.96
N TRP A 100 -12.63 -7.57 1.98
CA TRP A 100 -11.78 -6.45 2.39
C TRP A 100 -11.20 -6.64 3.79
N ASN A 101 -12.05 -7.00 4.76
CA ASN A 101 -11.62 -7.22 6.14
C ASN A 101 -10.72 -8.45 6.31
N GLU A 102 -10.86 -9.46 5.42
CA GLU A 102 -10.01 -10.64 5.40
C GLU A 102 -8.61 -10.33 4.81
N GLY A 103 -8.49 -9.24 4.04
CA GLY A 103 -7.27 -8.81 3.34
C GLY A 103 -7.25 -9.17 1.86
N GLU A 104 -8.33 -9.75 1.34
CA GLU A 104 -8.51 -10.16 -0.07
C GLU A 104 -8.95 -8.93 -0.89
N ILE A 105 -8.05 -7.95 -1.00
CA ILE A 105 -8.37 -6.61 -1.53
C ILE A 105 -8.77 -6.65 -3.01
N GLU A 106 -8.10 -7.47 -3.83
CA GLU A 106 -8.44 -7.60 -5.25
C GLU A 106 -9.84 -8.21 -5.44
N GLU A 107 -10.16 -9.23 -4.66
CA GLU A 107 -11.43 -9.95 -4.70
C GLU A 107 -12.55 -9.01 -4.24
N ALA A 108 -12.32 -8.27 -3.14
CA ALA A 108 -13.24 -7.23 -2.67
C ALA A 108 -13.54 -6.20 -3.76
N PHE A 109 -12.51 -5.72 -4.48
CA PHE A 109 -12.66 -4.80 -5.60
C PHE A 109 -13.45 -5.41 -6.76
N LYS A 110 -13.13 -6.65 -7.16
CA LYS A 110 -13.84 -7.40 -8.22
C LYS A 110 -15.32 -7.61 -7.86
N VAL A 111 -15.65 -7.92 -6.61
CA VAL A 111 -17.03 -8.13 -6.14
C VAL A 111 -17.78 -6.81 -6.06
N ALA A 112 -17.18 -5.74 -5.51
CA ALA A 112 -17.83 -4.43 -5.40
C ALA A 112 -18.21 -3.84 -6.77
N LYS A 113 -17.39 -4.07 -7.81
CA LYS A 113 -17.67 -3.65 -9.20
C LYS A 113 -18.91 -4.30 -9.83
N LYS A 114 -19.42 -5.39 -9.25
CA LYS A 114 -20.64 -6.05 -9.74
C LYS A 114 -21.92 -5.32 -9.34
N ILE A 115 -21.85 -4.37 -8.40
CA ILE A 115 -23.02 -3.62 -7.91
C ILE A 115 -23.43 -2.58 -8.96
N PRO A 116 -24.68 -2.62 -9.49
CA PRO A 116 -25.10 -1.75 -10.57
C PRO A 116 -25.35 -0.31 -10.11
N GLU A 117 -25.30 0.65 -11.04
CA GLU A 117 -25.43 2.09 -10.75
C GLU A 117 -26.78 2.48 -10.12
N ASN A 118 -27.84 1.75 -10.46
CA ASN A 118 -29.18 1.96 -9.91
C ASN A 118 -29.37 1.35 -8.51
N SER A 119 -28.36 0.67 -7.97
CA SER A 119 -28.41 0.07 -6.64
C SER A 119 -28.36 1.13 -5.53
N ARG A 120 -29.08 0.91 -4.43
CA ARG A 120 -28.94 1.73 -3.22
C ARG A 120 -27.54 1.61 -2.60
N GLN A 121 -26.82 0.52 -2.85
CA GLN A 121 -25.47 0.32 -2.34
C GLN A 121 -24.39 0.92 -3.25
N TYR A 122 -24.74 1.40 -4.45
CA TYR A 122 -23.77 1.86 -5.44
C TYR A 122 -22.79 2.90 -4.88
N LYS A 123 -23.28 3.92 -4.16
CA LYS A 123 -22.39 4.94 -3.55
C LYS A 123 -21.40 4.35 -2.55
N LYS A 124 -21.81 3.35 -1.76
CA LYS A 124 -20.91 2.67 -0.81
C LYS A 124 -19.93 1.76 -1.53
N ALA A 125 -20.40 1.07 -2.57
CA ALA A 125 -19.57 0.24 -3.43
C ALA A 125 -18.48 1.08 -4.12
N GLN A 126 -18.83 2.23 -4.68
CA GLN A 126 -17.87 3.16 -5.31
C GLN A 126 -16.81 3.66 -4.33
N LYS A 127 -17.20 3.94 -3.08
CA LYS A 127 -16.23 4.28 -2.04
C LYS A 127 -15.27 3.11 -1.76
N LEU A 128 -15.80 1.90 -1.56
CA LEU A 128 -14.98 0.70 -1.34
C LEU A 128 -14.05 0.40 -2.52
N ILE A 129 -14.55 0.57 -3.77
CA ILE A 129 -13.76 0.41 -5.00
C ILE A 129 -12.60 1.40 -5.00
N LYS A 130 -12.85 2.68 -4.68
CA LYS A 130 -11.81 3.70 -4.60
C LYS A 130 -10.77 3.37 -3.53
N ASP A 131 -11.22 3.01 -2.33
CA ASP A 131 -10.32 2.65 -1.22
C ASP A 131 -9.45 1.43 -1.58
N ALA A 132 -10.03 0.45 -2.30
CA ALA A 132 -9.31 -0.71 -2.81
C ALA A 132 -8.35 -0.40 -3.95
N ASP A 133 -8.73 0.45 -4.89
CA ASP A 133 -7.86 0.89 -5.97
C ASP A 133 -6.60 1.58 -5.41
N ASP A 134 -6.76 2.48 -4.44
CA ASP A 134 -5.64 3.14 -3.77
C ASP A 134 -4.74 2.14 -3.01
N HIS A 135 -5.33 1.08 -2.42
CA HIS A 135 -4.57 0.02 -1.76
C HIS A 135 -3.76 -0.82 -2.74
N LEU A 136 -4.34 -1.16 -3.88
CA LEU A 136 -3.65 -1.90 -4.95
C LEU A 136 -2.54 -1.05 -5.59
N LEU A 137 -2.78 0.25 -5.80
CA LEU A 137 -1.76 1.19 -6.25
C LEU A 137 -0.57 1.25 -5.27
N TYR A 138 -0.85 1.30 -3.97
CA TYR A 138 0.22 1.29 -2.96
C TYR A 138 1.04 0.01 -2.99
N ASN A 139 0.38 -1.16 -3.00
CA ASN A 139 1.05 -2.45 -3.10
C ASN A 139 1.92 -2.52 -4.36
N ARG A 140 1.39 -2.06 -5.50
CA ARG A 140 2.12 -2.03 -6.76
C ARG A 140 3.34 -1.11 -6.70
N ALA A 141 3.22 0.06 -6.07
CA ALA A 141 4.36 0.96 -5.89
C ALA A 141 5.47 0.31 -5.04
N VAL A 142 5.11 -0.41 -3.97
CA VAL A 142 6.06 -1.16 -3.14
C VAL A 142 6.73 -2.31 -3.90
N GLU A 143 5.98 -3.05 -4.72
CA GLU A 143 6.54 -4.07 -5.60
C GLU A 143 7.57 -3.49 -6.56
N LEU A 144 7.21 -2.42 -7.28
CA LEU A 144 8.11 -1.71 -8.19
C LEU A 144 9.38 -1.21 -7.49
N TRP A 145 9.21 -0.69 -6.27
CA TRP A 145 10.34 -0.30 -5.42
C TRP A 145 11.28 -1.48 -5.14
N ASN A 146 10.71 -2.63 -4.78
CA ASN A 146 11.47 -3.86 -4.48
C ASN A 146 12.10 -4.48 -5.73
N GLU A 147 11.51 -4.25 -6.91
CA GLU A 147 12.04 -4.60 -8.22
C GLU A 147 13.15 -3.64 -8.70
N ASP A 148 13.50 -2.61 -7.92
CA ASP A 148 14.52 -1.60 -8.26
C ASP A 148 14.05 -0.62 -9.37
N LYS A 149 12.74 -0.52 -9.61
CA LYS A 149 12.10 0.36 -10.61
C LYS A 149 11.55 1.62 -9.94
N ILE A 150 12.45 2.50 -9.53
CA ILE A 150 12.15 3.53 -8.52
C ILE A 150 11.34 4.68 -9.10
N GLU A 151 11.64 5.08 -10.32
CA GLU A 151 10.89 6.07 -11.06
C GLU A 151 9.45 5.60 -11.32
N GLU A 152 9.26 4.33 -11.67
CA GLU A 152 7.92 3.74 -11.83
C GLU A 152 7.17 3.69 -10.48
N ALA A 153 7.85 3.27 -9.41
CA ALA A 153 7.27 3.24 -8.06
C ALA A 153 6.80 4.63 -7.60
N PHE A 154 7.62 5.65 -7.84
CA PHE A 154 7.31 7.05 -7.55
C PHE A 154 6.06 7.53 -8.30
N GLU A 155 5.98 7.27 -9.61
CA GLU A 155 4.84 7.69 -10.42
C GLU A 155 3.54 6.93 -10.07
N VAL A 156 3.63 5.66 -9.67
CA VAL A 156 2.46 4.91 -9.17
C VAL A 156 2.01 5.46 -7.81
N ALA A 157 2.93 5.71 -6.88
CA ALA A 157 2.60 6.21 -5.55
C ALA A 157 1.90 7.59 -5.59
N LYS A 158 2.27 8.45 -6.55
CA LYS A 158 1.65 9.77 -6.77
C LYS A 158 0.18 9.72 -7.17
N LYS A 159 -0.31 8.57 -7.67
CA LYS A 159 -1.72 8.40 -8.06
C LYS A 159 -2.63 8.19 -6.87
N ILE A 160 -2.09 7.83 -5.70
CA ILE A 160 -2.86 7.54 -4.50
C ILE A 160 -3.54 8.81 -3.99
N SER A 161 -4.85 8.73 -3.78
CA SER A 161 -5.66 9.88 -3.43
C SER A 161 -5.38 10.42 -2.03
N LYS A 162 -5.56 11.75 -1.83
CA LYS A 162 -5.31 12.43 -0.53
C LYS A 162 -6.24 11.99 0.60
N ASP A 163 -7.44 11.54 0.26
CA ASP A 163 -8.43 11.00 1.20
C ASP A 163 -8.25 9.50 1.48
N SER A 164 -7.29 8.85 0.81
CA SER A 164 -6.98 7.44 1.03
C SER A 164 -6.35 7.19 2.40
N GLY A 165 -6.69 6.06 3.01
CA GLY A 165 -5.95 5.53 4.17
C GLY A 165 -4.48 5.25 3.87
N GLN A 166 -4.10 5.04 2.59
CA GLN A 166 -2.71 4.79 2.19
C GLN A 166 -1.90 6.07 1.94
N TYR A 167 -2.54 7.24 1.90
CA TYR A 167 -1.89 8.49 1.47
C TYR A 167 -0.61 8.80 2.24
N LYS A 168 -0.62 8.66 3.58
CA LYS A 168 0.58 8.91 4.40
C LYS A 168 1.73 7.98 4.06
N LYS A 169 1.44 6.70 3.79
CA LYS A 169 2.46 5.72 3.40
C LYS A 169 2.98 6.01 1.99
N ALA A 170 2.09 6.38 1.07
CA ALA A 170 2.45 6.81 -0.27
C ALA A 170 3.39 8.02 -0.24
N GLN A 171 3.07 9.05 0.55
CA GLN A 171 3.92 10.23 0.69
C GLN A 171 5.30 9.90 1.26
N LYS A 172 5.39 8.96 2.21
CA LYS A 172 6.67 8.46 2.70
C LYS A 172 7.47 7.76 1.59
N LEU A 173 6.83 6.88 0.83
CA LEU A 173 7.46 6.16 -0.29
C LEU A 173 7.94 7.13 -1.39
N ILE A 174 7.13 8.15 -1.71
CA ILE A 174 7.48 9.22 -2.64
C ILE A 174 8.75 9.95 -2.18
N LYS A 175 8.78 10.37 -0.91
CA LYS A 175 9.94 11.07 -0.34
C LYS A 175 11.19 10.19 -0.35
N ASP A 176 11.07 8.93 0.04
CA ASP A 176 12.18 7.98 0.01
C ASP A 176 12.70 7.76 -1.43
N ALA A 177 11.81 7.79 -2.42
CA ALA A 177 12.17 7.72 -3.83
C ALA A 177 12.90 8.97 -4.33
N GLU A 178 12.43 10.16 -3.94
CA GLU A 178 13.10 11.42 -4.28
C GLU A 178 14.53 11.44 -3.72
N ASP A 179 14.69 11.16 -2.43
CA ASP A 179 16.00 11.12 -1.79
C ASP A 179 16.91 10.07 -2.48
N TYR A 180 16.37 8.91 -2.88
CA TYR A 180 17.13 7.90 -3.61
C TYR A 180 17.62 8.39 -4.97
N LEU A 181 16.74 9.03 -5.76
CA LEU A 181 17.07 9.52 -7.09
C LEU A 181 18.12 10.64 -7.03
N ILE A 182 17.98 11.55 -6.06
CA ILE A 182 18.95 12.62 -5.78
C ILE A 182 20.31 12.00 -5.41
N TYR A 183 20.31 11.04 -4.48
CA TYR A 183 21.52 10.35 -4.06
C TYR A 183 22.24 9.64 -5.21
N ASN A 184 21.51 8.88 -6.02
CA ASN A 184 22.09 8.21 -7.18
C ASN A 184 22.70 9.18 -8.18
N LYS A 185 22.03 10.31 -8.44
CA LYS A 185 22.56 11.36 -9.31
C LYS A 185 23.89 11.91 -8.78
N ALA A 186 23.97 12.18 -7.47
CA ALA A 186 25.20 12.63 -6.82
C ALA A 186 26.32 11.58 -6.92
N VAL A 187 26.00 10.30 -6.69
CA VAL A 187 26.97 9.19 -6.82
C VAL A 187 27.52 9.07 -8.24
N ILE A 188 26.69 9.28 -9.27
CA ILE A 188 27.16 9.27 -10.67
C ILE A 188 28.17 10.39 -10.89
N LEU A 189 27.82 11.63 -10.53
CA LEU A 189 28.72 12.79 -10.66
C LEU A 189 30.03 12.59 -9.88
N TRP A 190 29.93 12.03 -8.68
CA TRP A 190 31.08 11.70 -7.85
C TRP A 190 32.03 10.74 -8.56
N ASN A 191 31.50 9.64 -9.12
CA ASN A 191 32.29 8.65 -9.83
C ASN A 191 32.88 9.18 -11.14
N ASP A 192 32.25 10.19 -11.75
CA ASP A 192 32.75 10.88 -12.93
C ASP A 192 33.81 11.95 -12.59
N GLY A 193 34.17 12.10 -11.30
CA GLY A 193 35.16 13.06 -10.82
C GLY A 193 34.63 14.50 -10.69
N ASN A 194 33.33 14.71 -10.87
CA ASN A 194 32.69 16.01 -10.69
C ASN A 194 32.28 16.21 -9.22
N TYR A 195 33.29 16.29 -8.35
CA TYR A 195 33.10 16.27 -6.90
C TYR A 195 32.34 17.49 -6.37
N GLU A 196 32.65 18.70 -6.86
CA GLU A 196 31.99 19.92 -6.38
C GLU A 196 30.47 19.88 -6.61
N GLU A 197 30.04 19.42 -7.79
CA GLU A 197 28.61 19.29 -8.10
C GLU A 197 27.98 18.13 -7.31
N ALA A 198 28.70 17.01 -7.16
CA ALA A 198 28.22 15.88 -6.36
C ALA A 198 27.97 16.27 -4.90
N VAL A 199 28.88 17.05 -4.28
CA VAL A 199 28.75 17.54 -2.90
C VAL A 199 27.49 18.37 -2.73
N LYS A 200 27.25 19.35 -3.63
CA LYS A 200 26.04 20.18 -3.58
C LYS A 200 24.76 19.34 -3.64
N ILE A 201 24.74 18.28 -4.46
CA ILE A 201 23.57 17.41 -4.55
C ILE A 201 23.44 16.56 -3.28
N PHE A 202 24.53 16.01 -2.74
CA PHE A 202 24.52 15.28 -1.47
C PHE A 202 24.00 16.13 -0.30
N GLU A 203 24.37 17.40 -0.25
CA GLU A 203 23.91 18.36 0.78
C GLU A 203 22.42 18.71 0.65
N SER A 204 21.81 18.51 -0.53
CA SER A 204 20.38 18.76 -0.73
C SER A 204 19.47 17.59 -0.31
N LEU A 205 20.05 16.45 0.07
CA LEU A 205 19.29 15.31 0.60
C LEU A 205 18.59 15.66 1.91
N THR A 206 17.41 15.09 2.13
CA THR A 206 16.69 15.29 3.39
C THR A 206 17.55 14.83 4.58
N GLU A 207 17.83 15.73 5.51
CA GLU A 207 18.56 15.41 6.74
C GLU A 207 17.89 14.25 7.51
N GLY A 208 18.71 13.33 8.00
CA GLY A 208 18.25 12.14 8.72
C GLY A 208 17.71 11.02 7.83
N SER A 209 17.57 11.23 6.51
CA SER A 209 17.25 10.13 5.59
C SER A 209 18.39 9.11 5.55
N VAL A 210 18.06 7.87 5.17
CA VAL A 210 19.07 6.81 4.99
C VAL A 210 20.12 7.23 3.95
N TYR A 211 19.69 7.92 2.90
CA TYR A 211 20.57 8.37 1.82
C TYR A 211 21.44 9.55 2.22
N TYR A 212 20.94 10.45 3.06
CA TYR A 212 21.76 11.49 3.69
C TYR A 212 22.90 10.87 4.50
N GLN A 213 22.62 9.86 5.33
CA GLN A 213 23.67 9.17 6.10
C GLN A 213 24.69 8.47 5.19
N GLN A 214 24.24 7.88 4.07
CA GLN A 214 25.14 7.29 3.08
C GLN A 214 26.00 8.34 2.39
N ALA A 215 25.42 9.50 2.06
CA ALA A 215 26.14 10.62 1.48
C ALA A 215 27.23 11.14 2.43
N GLN A 216 26.92 11.35 3.71
CA GLN A 216 27.90 11.81 4.71
C GLN A 216 29.10 10.85 4.84
N LYS A 217 28.91 9.54 4.67
CA LYS A 217 30.02 8.57 4.65
C LYS A 217 30.92 8.75 3.44
N ILE A 218 30.36 9.08 2.27
CA ILE A 218 31.16 9.36 1.08
C ILE A 218 31.97 10.64 1.30
N LEU A 219 31.32 11.68 1.82
CA LEU A 219 31.94 12.99 2.07
C LEU A 219 33.05 12.94 3.13
N GLY A 220 32.85 12.18 4.21
CA GLY A 220 33.83 12.06 5.29
C GLY A 220 35.04 11.18 4.98
N ASN A 221 35.07 10.50 3.83
CA ASN A 221 36.21 9.70 3.36
C ASN A 221 37.11 10.45 2.37
N MET A 222 36.89 11.76 2.18
CA MET A 222 37.81 12.66 1.47
C MET A 222 39.02 12.99 2.34
#